data_AF-A0A091AI54-F1
#
_entry.id   AF-A0A091AI54-F1
#
_cell.length_a   1.000
_cell.length_b   1.000
_cell.length_c   1.000
_cell.angle_alpha   90.00
_cell.angle_beta   90.00
_cell.angle_gamma   90.00
#
_symmetry.space_group_name_H-M   'P 1'
#
loop_
_entity.id
_entity.type
_entity.pdbx_description
1 polymer ?
#
loop_
_entity_poly.entity_id
_entity_poly.type
_entity_poly.pdbx_seq_one_letter_code
_entity_poly.pdbx_strand_id
1 'polypeptide(L)'
;MSDIIREAYTRFHEVDGLLKTAGAKDDGYFKQLSEATQNAYVAMNEGMCENTTVCHDCASHRDFLHTMIGIVEDLASGAPLSNTYKVQLDLYGAKVSEILKKIEKVIAST
;
A
#
# COMPACT_ATOMS: atom_id res chain seq x y z
N MET A 1 -10.42 18.04 0.43
CA MET A 1 -9.82 17.31 1.56
C MET A 1 -10.51 15.98 1.80
N SER A 2 -11.84 15.92 1.97
CA SER A 2 -12.58 14.65 2.09
C SER A 2 -12.38 13.71 0.89
N ASP A 3 -12.32 14.27 -0.32
CA ASP A 3 -12.26 13.47 -1.55
C ASP A 3 -10.89 12.81 -1.74
N ILE A 4 -9.82 13.49 -1.34
CA ILE A 4 -8.46 12.94 -1.44
C ILE A 4 -8.24 11.85 -0.37
N ILE A 5 -8.82 12.01 0.84
CA ILE A 5 -8.78 10.96 1.87
C ILE A 5 -9.59 9.73 1.45
N ARG A 6 -10.74 9.93 0.77
CA ARG A 6 -11.54 8.84 0.18
C ARG A 6 -10.83 8.15 -0.99
N GLU A 7 -10.09 8.90 -1.80
CA GLU A 7 -9.25 8.35 -2.86
C GLU A 7 -8.16 7.47 -2.25
N ALA A 8 -7.42 7.97 -1.26
CA ALA A 8 -6.42 7.17 -0.54
C ALA A 8 -7.03 5.90 0.06
N TYR A 9 -8.20 6.01 0.72
CA TYR A 9 -8.92 4.85 1.24
C TYR A 9 -9.21 3.80 0.15
N THR A 10 -9.67 4.24 -1.02
CA THR A 10 -9.95 3.37 -2.17
C THR A 10 -8.69 2.67 -2.64
N ARG A 11 -7.59 3.41 -2.84
CA ARG A 11 -6.32 2.84 -3.31
C ARG A 11 -5.71 1.84 -2.33
N PHE A 12 -5.76 2.11 -1.03
CA PHE A 12 -5.26 1.15 -0.04
C PHE A 12 -6.15 -0.10 0.07
N HIS A 13 -7.46 0.00 -0.18
CA HIS A 13 -8.34 -1.17 -0.27
C HIS A 13 -8.07 -2.02 -1.51
N GLU A 14 -7.72 -1.41 -2.64
CA GLU A 14 -7.28 -2.14 -3.85
C GLU A 14 -6.03 -2.99 -3.53
N VAL A 15 -5.03 -2.39 -2.86
CA VAL A 15 -3.82 -3.10 -2.42
C VAL A 15 -4.15 -4.23 -1.44
N ASP A 16 -4.98 -3.96 -0.42
CA ASP A 16 -5.38 -4.97 0.58
C ASP A 16 -6.11 -6.16 -0.06
N GLY A 17 -7.00 -5.89 -1.01
CA GLY A 17 -7.70 -6.93 -1.78
C GLY A 17 -6.74 -7.82 -2.58
N LEU A 18 -5.74 -7.22 -3.25
CA LEU A 18 -4.72 -7.97 -3.97
C LEU A 18 -3.86 -8.82 -3.00
N LEU A 19 -3.43 -8.26 -1.87
CA LEU A 19 -2.64 -9.00 -0.87
C LEU A 19 -3.40 -10.19 -0.26
N LYS A 20 -4.73 -10.11 -0.17
CA LYS A 20 -5.61 -11.17 0.35
C LYS A 20 -6.10 -12.15 -0.71
N THR A 21 -5.85 -11.89 -2.00
CA THR A 21 -6.28 -12.78 -3.08
C THR A 21 -5.62 -14.15 -2.91
N ALA A 22 -6.46 -15.18 -2.77
CA ALA A 22 -6.00 -16.56 -2.81
C ALA A 22 -5.71 -16.94 -4.28
N GLY A 23 -4.44 -17.18 -4.61
CA GLY A 23 -4.05 -17.48 -5.98
C GLY A 23 -2.54 -17.67 -6.14
N ALA A 24 -2.13 -18.04 -7.34
CA ALA A 24 -0.72 -18.09 -7.70
C ALA A 24 -0.14 -16.67 -7.69
N LYS A 25 0.98 -16.49 -7.00
CA LYS A 25 1.75 -15.24 -7.00
C LYS A 25 2.69 -15.24 -8.20
N ASP A 26 2.10 -15.12 -9.39
CA ASP A 26 2.81 -15.07 -10.67
C ASP A 26 3.16 -13.63 -11.08
N ASP A 27 3.84 -13.47 -12.22
CA ASP A 27 4.25 -12.15 -12.71
C ASP A 27 3.06 -11.21 -12.94
N GLY A 28 1.90 -11.75 -13.33
CA GLY A 28 0.67 -10.98 -13.52
C GLY A 28 0.13 -10.44 -12.20
N TYR A 29 0.13 -11.26 -11.16
CA TYR A 29 -0.20 -10.86 -9.80
C TYR A 29 0.72 -9.71 -9.32
N PHE A 30 2.04 -9.86 -9.48
CA PHE A 30 2.98 -8.84 -9.00
C PHE A 30 2.91 -7.54 -9.82
N LYS A 31 2.61 -7.59 -11.12
CA LYS A 31 2.35 -6.36 -11.91
C LYS A 31 1.14 -5.59 -11.37
N GLN A 32 0.02 -6.27 -11.15
CA GLN A 32 -1.18 -5.64 -10.59
C GLN A 32 -0.92 -5.07 -9.19
N LEU A 33 -0.20 -5.83 -8.35
CA LEU A 33 0.18 -5.36 -7.01
C LEU A 33 1.10 -4.15 -7.08
N SER A 34 2.03 -4.10 -8.04
CA SER A 34 2.93 -2.95 -8.23
C SER A 34 2.14 -1.69 -8.58
N GLU A 35 1.29 -1.77 -9.60
CA GLU A 35 0.45 -0.66 -10.06
C GLU A 35 -0.46 -0.13 -8.93
N ALA A 36 -1.12 -1.02 -8.20
CA ALA A 36 -1.96 -0.64 -7.06
C ALA A 36 -1.12 0.03 -5.95
N THR A 37 0.08 -0.47 -5.68
CA THR A 37 0.99 0.10 -4.68
C THR A 37 1.44 1.50 -5.07
N GLN A 38 1.79 1.72 -6.34
CA GLN A 38 2.18 3.03 -6.85
C GLN A 38 1.03 4.04 -6.75
N ASN A 39 -0.20 3.63 -7.10
CA ASN A 39 -1.38 4.48 -6.96
C ASN A 39 -1.65 4.86 -5.49
N ALA A 40 -1.53 3.89 -4.56
CA ALA A 40 -1.67 4.15 -3.14
C ALA A 40 -0.58 5.09 -2.60
N TYR A 41 0.67 4.94 -3.09
CA TYR A 41 1.77 5.85 -2.75
C TYR A 41 1.48 7.29 -3.18
N VAL A 42 1.02 7.51 -4.42
CA VAL A 42 0.68 8.84 -4.94
C VAL A 42 -0.45 9.46 -4.11
N ALA A 43 -1.55 8.73 -3.90
CA ALA A 43 -2.68 9.21 -3.13
C ALA A 43 -2.30 9.55 -1.67
N MET A 44 -1.39 8.78 -1.08
CA MET A 44 -0.88 9.06 0.26
C MET A 44 -0.02 10.34 0.29
N ASN A 45 0.83 10.54 -0.71
CA ASN A 45 1.70 11.71 -0.77
C ASN A 45 0.89 13.00 -1.01
N GLU A 46 -0.10 12.95 -1.91
CA GLU A 46 -0.96 14.10 -2.25
C GLU A 46 -2.05 14.37 -1.19
N GLY A 47 -2.48 13.35 -0.44
CA GLY A 47 -3.63 13.45 0.45
C GLY A 47 -3.34 13.37 1.93
N MET A 48 -2.56 12.36 2.33
CA MET A 48 -2.37 12.02 3.74
C MET A 48 -1.18 12.74 4.35
N CYS A 49 -0.10 12.93 3.58
CA CYS A 49 1.11 13.59 4.08
C CYS A 49 0.95 15.10 4.21
N GLU A 50 0.04 15.72 3.46
CA GLU A 50 -0.28 17.14 3.60
C GLU A 50 -1.18 17.44 4.81
N ASN A 51 -1.90 16.42 5.32
CA ASN A 51 -2.79 16.55 6.46
C ASN A 51 -2.22 15.83 7.70
N THR A 52 -1.53 16.57 8.56
CA THR A 52 -0.89 16.04 9.78
C THR A 52 -1.86 15.39 10.76
N THR A 53 -3.16 15.69 10.67
CA THR A 53 -4.24 15.04 11.45
C THR A 53 -4.47 13.59 11.00
N VAL A 54 -4.13 13.26 9.75
CA VAL A 54 -4.32 11.93 9.16
C VAL A 54 -3.18 10.99 9.53
N CYS A 55 -1.93 11.47 9.44
CA CYS A 55 -0.79 10.61 9.73
C CYS A 55 0.48 11.40 10.08
N HIS A 56 0.78 11.50 11.38
CA HIS A 56 2.10 11.99 11.83
C HIS A 56 3.25 11.12 11.29
N ASP A 57 2.99 9.83 11.08
CA ASP A 57 3.95 8.85 10.56
C ASP A 57 4.00 8.79 9.02
N CYS A 58 3.44 9.79 8.30
CA CYS A 58 3.25 9.68 6.84
C CYS A 58 4.57 9.45 6.09
N ALA A 59 5.67 10.08 6.54
CA ALA A 59 7.00 9.84 5.98
C ALA A 59 7.43 8.37 6.10
N SER A 60 7.22 7.75 7.28
CA SER A 60 7.57 6.34 7.49
C SER A 60 6.74 5.41 6.61
N HIS A 61 5.44 5.66 6.49
CA HIS A 61 4.56 4.89 5.61
C HIS A 61 4.95 5.03 4.14
N ARG A 62 5.32 6.25 3.72
CA ARG A 62 5.79 6.55 2.36
C ARG A 62 7.06 5.79 2.02
N ASP A 63 8.05 5.86 2.90
CA ASP A 63 9.34 5.21 2.68
C ASP A 63 9.17 3.67 2.67
N PHE A 64 8.25 3.16 3.48
CA PHE A 64 7.87 1.74 3.44
C PHE A 64 7.22 1.35 2.11
N LEU A 65 6.21 2.10 1.63
CA LEU A 65 5.58 1.81 0.33
C LEU A 65 6.58 1.90 -0.82
N HIS A 66 7.48 2.88 -0.79
CA HIS A 66 8.53 3.00 -1.80
C HIS A 66 9.43 1.76 -1.84
N THR A 67 9.78 1.22 -0.66
CA THR A 67 10.53 -0.04 -0.56
C THR A 67 9.73 -1.21 -1.16
N MET A 68 8.43 -1.28 -0.87
CA MET A 68 7.58 -2.35 -1.40
C MET A 68 7.38 -2.26 -2.91
N ILE A 69 7.33 -1.07 -3.50
CA ILE A 69 7.29 -0.89 -4.96
C ILE A 69 8.48 -1.61 -5.60
N GLY A 70 9.71 -1.35 -5.13
CA GLY A 70 10.90 -2.01 -5.66
C GLY A 70 10.86 -3.53 -5.53
N ILE A 71 10.43 -4.06 -4.38
CA ILE A 71 10.31 -5.51 -4.17
C ILE A 71 9.29 -6.13 -5.12
N VAL A 72 8.14 -5.49 -5.30
CA VAL A 72 7.06 -6.01 -6.15
C VAL A 72 7.43 -5.89 -7.64
N GLU A 73 8.16 -4.84 -8.04
CA GLU A 73 8.69 -4.68 -9.40
C GLU A 73 9.76 -5.74 -9.74
N ASP A 74 10.65 -6.04 -8.80
CA ASP A 74 11.62 -7.13 -8.93
C ASP A 74 10.91 -8.46 -9.18
N LEU A 75 9.90 -8.76 -8.36
CA LEU A 75 9.08 -9.97 -8.47
C LEU A 75 8.31 -10.01 -9.79
N ALA A 76 7.74 -8.88 -10.23
CA ALA A 76 7.06 -8.75 -11.52
C ALA A 76 7.99 -8.91 -12.73
N SER A 77 9.29 -8.72 -12.52
CA SER A 77 10.35 -8.91 -13.52
C SER A 77 10.93 -10.33 -13.52
N GLY A 78 10.35 -11.24 -12.72
CA GLY A 78 10.73 -12.65 -12.64
C GLY A 78 11.78 -12.98 -11.58
N ALA A 79 12.07 -12.06 -10.64
CA ALA A 79 12.92 -12.38 -9.51
C ALA A 79 12.29 -13.52 -8.67
N PRO A 80 13.09 -14.48 -8.18
CA PRO A 80 12.55 -15.59 -7.40
C PRO A 80 12.00 -15.09 -6.05
N LEU A 81 10.88 -15.67 -5.63
CA LEU A 81 10.25 -15.36 -4.34
C LEU A 81 11.09 -15.95 -3.17
N SER A 82 12.11 -15.20 -2.77
CA SER A 82 12.99 -15.51 -1.65
C SER A 82 12.25 -15.47 -0.31
N ASN A 83 12.82 -16.09 0.73
CA ASN A 83 12.27 -15.97 2.09
C ASN A 83 12.24 -14.52 2.59
N THR A 84 13.22 -13.70 2.21
CA THR A 84 13.23 -12.27 2.52
C THR A 84 12.02 -11.57 1.90
N TYR A 85 11.72 -11.82 0.63
CA TYR A 85 10.57 -11.23 -0.05
C TYR A 85 9.24 -11.70 0.53
N LYS A 86 9.13 -12.96 0.97
CA LYS A 86 7.94 -13.45 1.68
C LYS A 86 7.71 -12.67 2.98
N VAL A 87 8.75 -12.50 3.80
CA VAL A 87 8.66 -11.73 5.05
C VAL A 87 8.24 -10.29 4.77
N GLN A 88 8.80 -9.66 3.73
CA GLN A 88 8.42 -8.28 3.36
C GLN A 88 6.97 -8.18 2.87
N LEU A 89 6.48 -9.16 2.11
CA LEU A 89 5.08 -9.21 1.68
C LEU A 89 4.11 -9.42 2.85
N ASP A 90 4.50 -10.21 3.86
CA ASP A 90 3.69 -10.38 5.08
C ASP A 90 3.63 -9.07 5.89
N LEU A 91 4.78 -8.40 6.05
CA LEU A 91 4.84 -7.06 6.66
C LEU A 91 4.04 -6.03 5.86
N TYR A 92 4.01 -6.17 4.54
CA TYR A 92 3.25 -5.30 3.66
C TYR A 92 1.75 -5.35 3.97
N GLY A 93 1.17 -6.54 4.05
CA GLY A 93 -0.23 -6.71 4.42
C GLY A 93 -0.57 -6.10 5.79
N ALA A 94 0.29 -6.32 6.79
CA ALA A 94 0.11 -5.73 8.12
C ALA A 94 0.15 -4.18 8.07
N LYS A 95 1.06 -3.61 7.28
CA LYS A 95 1.24 -2.17 7.17
C LYS A 95 0.08 -1.49 6.44
N VAL A 96 -0.40 -2.08 5.35
CA VAL A 96 -1.59 -1.59 4.61
C VAL A 96 -2.82 -1.59 5.52
N SER A 97 -3.01 -2.65 6.30
CA SER A 97 -4.09 -2.73 7.29
C SER A 97 -3.99 -1.66 8.39
N GLU A 98 -2.77 -1.30 8.82
CA GLU A 98 -2.54 -0.20 9.77
C GLU A 98 -2.95 1.15 9.16
N ILE A 99 -2.53 1.41 7.92
CA ILE A 99 -2.83 2.65 7.19
C ILE A 99 -4.33 2.81 6.99
N LEU A 100 -5.02 1.76 6.52
CA LEU A 100 -6.48 1.78 6.34
C LEU A 100 -7.22 2.14 7.63
N LYS A 101 -6.85 1.54 8.76
CA LYS A 101 -7.45 1.87 10.07
C LYS A 101 -7.23 3.33 10.48
N LYS A 102 -6.09 3.94 10.11
CA LYS A 102 -5.83 5.36 10.36
C LYS A 102 -6.74 6.23 9.48
N ILE A 103 -6.87 5.90 8.20
CA ILE A 103 -7.75 6.61 7.26
C ILE A 103 -9.22 6.53 7.70
N GLU A 104 -9.71 5.35 8.08
CA GLU A 104 -11.08 5.12 8.54
C GLU A 104 -11.43 5.99 9.76
N LYS A 105 -10.52 6.09 10.74
CA LYS A 105 -10.72 6.94 11.92
C LYS A 105 -10.91 8.41 11.55
N VAL A 106 -10.15 8.91 10.57
CA VAL A 106 -10.28 10.29 10.11
C VAL A 106 -11.63 10.49 9.42
N ILE A 107 -11.99 9.58 8.51
CA ILE A 107 -13.29 9.64 7.81
C ILE A 107 -14.45 9.64 8.80
N ALA A 108 -14.41 8.79 9.84
CA ALA A 108 -15.46 8.71 10.85
C ALA A 108 -15.51 9.93 11.80
N SER A 109 -14.43 10.72 11.87
CA SER A 109 -14.33 11.91 12.71
C SER A 109 -14.64 13.22 11.97
N THR A 110 -14.96 13.13 10.66
CA THR A 110 -15.29 14.26 9.78
C THR A 110 -16.79 14.28 9.48
#